data_AF-A0A3Q0JDX2-F1
#
_entry.id   AF-A0A3Q0JDX2-F1
#
_cell.length_a   1.000
_cell.length_b   1.000
_cell.length_c   1.000
_cell.angle_alpha   90.00
_cell.angle_beta   90.00
_cell.angle_gamma   90.00
#
_symmetry.space_group_name_H-M   'P 1'
#
loop_
_entity.id
_entity.type
_entity.pdbx_description
1 polymer ?
#
loop_
_entity_poly.entity_id
_entity_poly.type
_entity_poly.pdbx_seq_one_letter_code
_entity_poly.pdbx_strand_id
1 'polypeptide(L)'
;MHKFECPNMKRISPKIVPESVGMMARIIYKLKYCKGLAVKGFYGEKENEYRTFGNLQSHYEELQQDRKRLEDFLSLTHILEDFMGHTEVLPPPTELLTIYGKMLINSFNIMDPNMNTIGSGLYLGASRFDHSCVPNAVATFSGTTISIRLIKPVSPFDWSKVFVSYIDVLQPTSKRISELKKGYFFECQCVFCLDREQQEHMLSMSCPNQKCSEPIYISEEYSSDVSIGNNCQFIIIILERERERERERERDSPLTAKVLSRFYNPSVSSVLINLTLQ
;
A
#
# COMPACT_ATOMS: atom_id res chain seq x y z
N MET A 1 -0.09 -25.62 13.61
CA MET A 1 1.09 -25.00 12.98
C MET A 1 2.27 -24.96 13.93
N HIS A 2 2.13 -24.43 15.15
CA HIS A 2 3.21 -24.35 16.15
C HIS A 2 4.07 -25.63 16.31
N LYS A 3 3.45 -26.81 16.35
CA LYS A 3 4.18 -28.10 16.45
C LYS A 3 5.22 -28.34 15.35
N PHE A 4 5.01 -27.78 14.15
CA PHE A 4 5.95 -27.87 13.02
C PHE A 4 7.03 -26.80 13.11
N GLU A 5 6.70 -25.60 13.62
CA GLU A 5 7.61 -24.46 13.67
C GLU A 5 8.56 -24.51 14.88
N CYS A 6 8.11 -25.01 16.03
CA CYS A 6 8.88 -24.98 17.27
C CYS A 6 10.25 -25.71 17.15
N PRO A 7 10.34 -26.92 16.57
CA PRO A 7 11.65 -27.56 16.34
C PRO A 7 12.55 -26.77 15.39
N ASN A 8 11.97 -26.18 14.34
CA ASN A 8 12.68 -25.38 13.35
C ASN A 8 13.22 -24.08 13.94
N MET A 9 12.45 -23.44 14.84
CA MET A 9 12.89 -22.26 15.59
C MET A 9 14.08 -22.58 16.49
N LYS A 10 14.03 -23.72 17.19
CA LYS A 10 15.15 -24.18 18.01
C LYS A 10 16.40 -24.45 17.18
N ARG A 11 16.25 -24.98 15.96
CA ARG A 11 17.35 -25.30 15.05
C ARG A 11 18.20 -24.09 14.68
N ILE A 12 17.56 -22.98 14.36
CA ILE A 12 18.26 -21.79 13.85
C ILE A 12 18.51 -20.71 14.91
N SER A 13 18.07 -20.95 16.15
CA SER A 13 18.36 -20.06 17.29
C SER A 13 19.86 -19.76 17.38
N PRO A 14 20.28 -18.49 17.60
CA PRO A 14 19.47 -17.34 17.99
C PRO A 14 18.97 -16.46 16.82
N LYS A 15 19.04 -16.95 15.57
CA LYS A 15 18.59 -16.17 14.40
C LYS A 15 17.08 -15.89 14.47
N ILE A 16 16.68 -14.67 14.11
CA ILE A 16 15.27 -14.27 13.98
C ILE A 16 14.79 -14.64 12.58
N VAL A 17 13.65 -15.34 12.49
CA VAL A 17 13.04 -15.68 11.19
C VAL A 17 12.21 -14.53 10.66
N PRO A 18 12.42 -14.10 9.40
CA PRO A 18 11.54 -13.17 8.74
C PRO A 18 10.08 -13.68 8.70
N GLU A 19 9.11 -12.80 8.88
CA GLU A 19 7.69 -13.17 8.86
C GLU A 19 7.29 -13.88 7.56
N SER A 20 7.83 -13.43 6.42
CA SER A 20 7.63 -14.04 5.11
C SER A 20 8.09 -15.49 5.06
N VAL A 21 9.24 -15.83 5.65
CA VAL A 21 9.73 -17.22 5.73
C VAL A 21 8.81 -18.06 6.59
N GLY A 22 8.36 -17.54 7.74
CA GLY A 22 7.39 -18.21 8.59
C GLY A 22 6.08 -18.49 7.85
N MET A 23 5.58 -17.51 7.10
CA MET A 23 4.37 -17.65 6.30
C MET A 23 4.55 -18.66 5.14
N MET A 24 5.66 -18.61 4.40
CA MET A 24 5.98 -19.59 3.36
C MET A 24 6.03 -21.01 3.94
N ALA A 25 6.75 -21.22 5.05
CA ALA A 25 6.82 -22.51 5.71
C ALA A 25 5.42 -23.02 6.12
N ARG A 26 4.57 -22.15 6.69
CA ARG A 26 3.19 -22.50 7.05
C ARG A 26 2.36 -22.91 5.83
N ILE A 27 2.49 -22.20 4.72
CA ILE A 27 1.80 -22.54 3.47
C ILE A 27 2.27 -23.91 2.98
N ILE A 28 3.59 -24.13 2.90
CA ILE A 28 4.18 -25.41 2.46
C ILE A 28 3.70 -26.58 3.34
N TYR A 29 3.77 -26.44 4.67
CA TYR A 29 3.27 -27.47 5.59
C TYR A 29 1.78 -27.74 5.43
N LYS A 30 0.96 -26.69 5.21
CA LYS A 30 -0.48 -26.86 4.96
C LYS A 30 -0.74 -27.59 3.66
N LEU A 31 -0.06 -27.22 2.57
CA LEU A 31 -0.20 -27.84 1.27
C LEU A 31 0.20 -29.33 1.33
N LYS A 32 1.35 -29.64 1.92
CA LYS A 32 1.92 -30.99 1.95
C LYS A 32 1.22 -31.93 2.93
N TYR A 33 0.90 -31.47 4.14
CA TYR A 33 0.46 -32.36 5.23
C TYR A 33 -0.98 -32.14 5.70
N CYS A 34 -1.62 -31.03 5.32
CA CYS A 34 -2.93 -30.65 5.84
C CYS A 34 -4.01 -30.56 4.75
N LYS A 35 -3.81 -31.24 3.61
CA LYS A 35 -4.72 -31.16 2.44
C LYS A 35 -5.01 -29.72 2.03
N GLY A 36 -4.02 -28.83 2.12
CA GLY A 36 -4.18 -27.39 1.91
C GLY A 36 -4.80 -27.01 0.56
N LEU A 37 -4.58 -27.82 -0.47
CA LEU A 37 -5.19 -27.64 -1.80
C LEU A 37 -6.72 -27.83 -1.79
N ALA A 38 -7.26 -28.65 -0.89
CA ALA A 38 -8.70 -28.91 -0.76
C ALA A 38 -9.41 -27.91 0.16
N VAL A 39 -8.67 -27.00 0.83
CA VAL A 39 -9.25 -25.99 1.71
C VAL A 39 -10.03 -24.98 0.89
N LYS A 40 -11.30 -24.80 1.24
CA LYS A 40 -12.21 -23.80 0.66
C LYS A 40 -12.33 -22.60 1.59
N GLY A 41 -12.12 -21.40 1.06
CA GLY A 41 -12.52 -20.15 1.71
C GLY A 41 -13.74 -19.59 1.01
N PHE A 42 -14.87 -19.60 1.69
CA PHE A 42 -16.13 -19.09 1.17
C PHE A 42 -16.15 -17.56 1.24
N TYR A 43 -16.72 -16.94 0.22
CA TYR A 43 -16.99 -15.50 0.17
C TYR A 43 -18.49 -15.19 0.05
N GLY A 44 -19.33 -16.21 -0.20
CA GLY A 44 -20.78 -16.11 -0.20
C GLY A 44 -21.44 -17.37 0.35
N GLU A 45 -22.77 -17.40 0.32
CA GLU A 45 -23.57 -18.48 0.91
C GLU A 45 -23.79 -19.66 -0.03
N LYS A 46 -23.62 -19.46 -1.35
CA LYS A 46 -23.82 -20.53 -2.33
C LYS A 46 -22.64 -21.50 -2.31
N GLU A 47 -22.92 -22.77 -2.62
CA GLU A 47 -21.92 -23.84 -2.58
C GLU A 47 -20.72 -23.61 -3.53
N ASN A 48 -20.91 -22.85 -4.61
CA ASN A 48 -19.87 -22.50 -5.58
C ASN A 48 -19.18 -21.15 -5.30
N GLU A 49 -19.54 -20.44 -4.23
CA GLU A 49 -18.97 -19.14 -3.86
C GLU A 49 -17.78 -19.30 -2.90
N TYR A 50 -16.75 -20.02 -3.37
CA TYR A 50 -15.50 -20.22 -2.65
C TYR A 50 -14.28 -20.09 -3.54
N ARG A 51 -13.12 -19.87 -2.90
CA ARG A 51 -11.81 -20.01 -3.51
C ARG A 51 -10.97 -21.05 -2.80
N THR A 52 -10.03 -21.60 -3.53
CA THR A 52 -8.97 -22.49 -3.03
C THR A 52 -7.61 -21.83 -3.21
N PHE A 53 -6.56 -22.44 -2.67
CA PHE A 53 -5.19 -21.98 -2.91
C PHE A 53 -4.85 -21.94 -4.42
N GLY A 54 -5.43 -22.86 -5.21
CA GLY A 54 -5.27 -22.89 -6.66
C GLY A 54 -5.75 -21.61 -7.35
N ASN A 55 -6.80 -20.96 -6.83
CA ASN A 55 -7.41 -19.77 -7.44
C ASN A 55 -6.66 -18.45 -7.16
N LEU A 56 -5.67 -18.46 -6.26
CA LEU A 56 -4.90 -17.26 -5.93
C LEU A 56 -4.03 -16.80 -7.11
N GLN A 57 -3.88 -15.50 -7.30
CA GLN A 57 -3.01 -14.96 -8.35
C GLN A 57 -1.55 -15.05 -7.90
N SER A 58 -0.66 -15.60 -8.72
CA SER A 58 0.78 -15.66 -8.41
C SER A 58 1.57 -14.49 -8.98
N HIS A 59 1.13 -13.91 -10.11
CA HIS A 59 1.96 -13.01 -10.93
C HIS A 59 3.34 -13.61 -11.19
N TYR A 60 3.36 -14.88 -11.59
CA TYR A 60 4.60 -15.64 -11.73
C TYR A 60 5.49 -15.03 -12.82
N GLU A 61 4.89 -14.71 -13.98
CA GLU A 61 5.57 -14.13 -15.12
C GLU A 61 6.15 -12.74 -14.81
N GLU A 62 5.40 -11.90 -14.11
CA GLU A 62 5.86 -10.57 -13.70
C GLU A 62 6.97 -10.65 -12.64
N LEU A 63 6.86 -11.59 -11.69
CA LEU A 63 7.92 -11.84 -10.72
C LEU A 63 9.21 -12.31 -11.38
N GLN A 64 9.14 -13.12 -12.45
CA GLN A 64 10.32 -13.54 -13.20
C GLN A 64 11.04 -12.36 -13.89
N GLN A 65 10.33 -11.28 -14.17
CA GLN A 65 10.89 -10.09 -14.83
C GLN A 65 11.37 -9.04 -13.82
N ASP A 66 10.89 -9.10 -12.58
CA ASP A 66 11.32 -8.21 -11.50
C ASP A 66 12.58 -8.73 -10.79
N ARG A 67 13.74 -8.20 -11.23
CA ARG A 67 15.06 -8.56 -10.67
C ARG A 67 15.11 -8.42 -9.15
N LYS A 68 14.52 -7.36 -8.58
CA LYS A 68 14.58 -7.12 -7.14
C LYS A 68 13.76 -8.18 -6.40
N ARG A 69 12.56 -8.48 -6.88
CA ARG A 69 11.71 -9.51 -6.28
C ARG A 69 12.33 -10.90 -6.36
N LEU A 70 13.06 -11.21 -7.44
CA LEU A 70 13.82 -12.45 -7.55
C LEU A 70 14.99 -12.52 -6.55
N GLU A 71 15.74 -11.43 -6.38
CA GLU A 71 16.81 -11.37 -5.38
C GLU A 71 16.27 -11.57 -3.95
N ASP A 72 15.15 -10.91 -3.64
CA ASP A 72 14.44 -11.09 -2.38
C ASP A 72 13.97 -12.55 -2.22
N PHE A 73 13.37 -13.14 -3.26
CA PHE A 73 12.90 -14.52 -3.27
C PHE A 73 14.03 -15.53 -3.02
N LEU A 74 15.17 -15.38 -3.70
CA LEU A 74 16.34 -16.25 -3.53
C LEU A 74 16.89 -16.17 -2.09
N SER A 75 16.99 -14.95 -1.56
CA SER A 75 17.43 -14.72 -0.18
C SER A 75 16.48 -15.38 0.83
N LEU A 76 15.17 -15.22 0.66
CA LEU A 76 14.16 -15.84 1.51
C LEU A 76 14.16 -17.38 1.38
N THR A 77 14.39 -17.90 0.18
CA THR A 77 14.46 -19.35 -0.09
C THR A 77 15.62 -19.98 0.69
N HIS A 78 16.79 -19.35 0.69
CA HIS A 78 17.93 -19.85 1.46
C HIS A 78 17.65 -19.87 2.98
N ILE A 79 17.02 -18.81 3.50
CA ILE A 79 16.61 -18.76 4.92
C ILE A 79 15.54 -19.80 5.23
N LEU A 80 14.62 -20.05 4.30
CA LEU A 80 13.59 -21.06 4.41
C LEU A 80 14.18 -22.48 4.46
N GLU A 81 15.18 -22.76 3.63
CA GLU A 81 15.93 -24.03 3.65
C GLU A 81 16.60 -24.26 5.00
N ASP A 82 17.33 -23.27 5.51
CA ASP A 82 17.95 -23.30 6.84
C ASP A 82 16.91 -23.53 7.95
N PHE A 83 15.79 -22.81 7.87
CA PHE A 83 14.72 -22.87 8.86
C PHE A 83 14.04 -24.24 8.88
N MET A 84 13.61 -24.73 7.72
CA MET A 84 12.90 -25.99 7.62
C MET A 84 13.83 -27.19 7.81
N GLY A 85 15.09 -27.08 7.37
CA GLY A 85 16.16 -28.07 7.54
C GLY A 85 15.85 -29.48 7.04
N HIS A 86 14.87 -29.58 6.14
CA HIS A 86 14.32 -30.80 5.53
C HIS A 86 13.98 -30.48 4.08
N THR A 87 14.96 -30.54 3.18
CA THR A 87 14.79 -30.18 1.78
C THR A 87 13.80 -31.08 1.05
N GLU A 88 13.57 -32.30 1.55
CA GLU A 88 12.54 -33.22 1.06
C GLU A 88 11.11 -32.67 1.21
N VAL A 89 10.90 -31.69 2.09
CA VAL A 89 9.61 -31.03 2.30
C VAL A 89 9.36 -29.93 1.28
N LEU A 90 10.44 -29.31 0.78
CA LEU A 90 10.35 -28.15 -0.08
C LEU A 90 9.86 -28.52 -1.49
N PRO A 91 8.97 -27.69 -2.08
CA PRO A 91 8.60 -27.82 -3.47
C PRO A 91 9.78 -27.52 -4.41
N PRO A 92 9.71 -27.91 -5.69
CA PRO A 92 10.64 -27.45 -6.71
C PRO A 92 10.67 -25.90 -6.79
N PRO A 93 11.78 -25.29 -7.25
CA PRO A 93 11.91 -23.82 -7.28
C PRO A 93 10.78 -23.08 -8.01
N THR A 94 10.24 -23.65 -9.08
CA THR A 94 9.12 -23.06 -9.85
C THR A 94 7.81 -23.03 -9.05
N GLU A 95 7.52 -24.11 -8.32
CA GLU A 95 6.36 -24.17 -7.42
C GLU A 95 6.58 -23.27 -6.20
N LEU A 96 7.81 -23.19 -5.68
CA LEU A 96 8.15 -22.30 -4.57
C LEU A 96 7.99 -20.82 -4.95
N LEU A 97 8.40 -20.42 -6.15
CA LEU A 97 8.17 -19.07 -6.67
C LEU A 97 6.67 -18.79 -6.85
N THR A 98 5.90 -19.78 -7.29
CA THR A 98 4.43 -19.68 -7.37
C THR A 98 3.79 -19.47 -5.99
N ILE A 99 4.25 -20.20 -4.97
CA ILE A 99 3.79 -20.04 -3.58
C ILE A 99 4.16 -18.66 -3.05
N TYR A 100 5.40 -18.20 -3.30
CA TYR A 100 5.87 -16.88 -2.92
C TYR A 100 5.01 -15.78 -3.55
N GLY A 101 4.73 -15.86 -4.84
CA GLY A 101 3.84 -14.92 -5.52
C GLY A 101 2.43 -14.91 -4.96
N LYS A 102 1.82 -16.10 -4.80
CA LYS A 102 0.48 -16.21 -4.18
C LYS A 102 0.45 -15.61 -2.77
N MET A 103 1.50 -15.80 -1.99
CA MET A 103 1.65 -15.18 -0.67
C MET A 103 1.73 -13.66 -0.78
N LEU A 104 2.64 -13.11 -1.59
CA LEU A 104 2.82 -11.65 -1.70
C LEU A 104 1.55 -10.92 -2.14
N ILE A 105 0.84 -11.50 -3.11
CA ILE A 105 -0.24 -10.81 -3.81
C ILE A 105 -1.58 -10.90 -3.05
N ASN A 106 -1.80 -11.98 -2.31
CA ASN A 106 -3.13 -12.30 -1.76
C ASN A 106 -3.18 -12.24 -0.23
N SER A 107 -2.09 -11.86 0.44
CA SER A 107 -2.05 -11.76 1.91
C SER A 107 -2.66 -10.45 2.39
N PHE A 108 -3.27 -10.52 3.58
CA PHE A 108 -3.83 -9.37 4.28
C PHE A 108 -3.05 -9.13 5.56
N ASN A 109 -2.80 -7.85 5.86
CA ASN A 109 -2.34 -7.42 7.18
C ASN A 109 -3.51 -7.51 8.16
N ILE A 110 -3.32 -8.27 9.23
CA ILE A 110 -4.26 -8.39 10.34
C ILE A 110 -4.00 -7.20 11.25
N MET A 111 -5.04 -6.41 11.50
CA MET A 111 -4.94 -5.19 12.31
C MET A 111 -5.64 -5.34 13.65
N ASP A 112 -5.09 -4.69 14.67
CA ASP A 112 -5.75 -4.48 15.95
C ASP A 112 -6.81 -3.34 15.86
N PRO A 113 -7.61 -3.09 16.91
CA PRO A 113 -8.59 -1.99 16.92
C PRO A 113 -7.98 -0.58 16.76
N ASN A 114 -6.66 -0.42 16.96
CA ASN A 114 -5.94 0.83 16.79
C ASN A 114 -5.28 0.93 15.40
N MET A 115 -5.61 0.04 14.46
CA MET A 115 -5.05 -0.04 13.11
C MET A 115 -3.56 -0.39 13.05
N ASN A 116 -3.00 -0.98 14.11
CA ASN A 116 -1.64 -1.52 14.08
C ASN A 116 -1.64 -2.92 13.46
N THR A 117 -0.70 -3.19 12.55
CA THR A 117 -0.47 -4.54 12.03
C THR A 117 0.08 -5.44 13.14
N ILE A 118 -0.64 -6.52 13.44
CA ILE A 118 -0.25 -7.54 14.43
C ILE A 118 0.17 -8.87 13.78
N GLY A 119 0.08 -8.96 12.45
CA GLY A 119 0.58 -10.08 11.65
C GLY A 119 -0.03 -10.10 10.26
N SER A 120 0.26 -11.15 9.50
CA SER A 120 -0.28 -11.37 8.16
C SER A 120 -1.03 -12.70 8.02
N GLY A 121 -1.99 -12.75 7.10
CA GLY A 121 -2.79 -13.94 6.85
C GLY A 121 -3.23 -14.10 5.40
N LEU A 122 -3.33 -15.35 4.95
CA LEU A 122 -3.82 -15.69 3.62
C LEU A 122 -5.30 -16.09 3.69
N TYR A 123 -6.17 -15.22 3.20
CA TYR A 123 -7.62 -15.39 3.30
C TYR A 123 -8.22 -15.73 1.94
N LEU A 124 -8.44 -17.02 1.69
CA LEU A 124 -8.86 -17.53 0.38
C LEU A 124 -10.16 -16.88 -0.14
N GLY A 125 -11.19 -16.76 0.71
CA GLY A 125 -12.45 -16.12 0.31
C GLY A 125 -12.26 -14.62 0.02
N ALA A 126 -11.54 -13.92 0.90
CA ALA A 126 -11.32 -12.48 0.77
C ALA A 126 -10.41 -12.10 -0.42
N SER A 127 -9.54 -13.00 -0.89
CA SER A 127 -8.74 -12.77 -2.11
C SER A 127 -9.58 -12.72 -3.39
N ARG A 128 -10.91 -12.87 -3.31
CA ARG A 128 -11.83 -12.66 -4.42
C ARG A 128 -11.96 -11.18 -4.80
N PHE A 129 -11.81 -10.27 -3.83
CA PHE A 129 -12.21 -8.88 -4.00
C PHE A 129 -11.09 -8.03 -4.57
N ASP A 130 -11.38 -7.40 -5.71
CA ASP A 130 -10.42 -6.54 -6.40
C ASP A 130 -10.29 -5.17 -5.73
N HIS A 131 -9.25 -4.44 -6.12
CA HIS A 131 -8.97 -3.11 -5.61
C HIS A 131 -9.86 -2.02 -6.23
N SER A 132 -10.22 -1.02 -5.44
CA SER A 132 -10.59 0.32 -5.91
C SER A 132 -10.09 1.37 -4.92
N CYS A 133 -9.61 2.52 -5.41
CA CYS A 133 -9.32 3.68 -4.55
C CYS A 133 -10.61 4.34 -4.02
N VAL A 134 -11.77 3.98 -4.58
CA VAL A 134 -13.10 4.34 -4.06
C VAL A 134 -13.84 3.06 -3.71
N PRO A 135 -13.44 2.35 -2.64
CA PRO A 135 -14.01 1.06 -2.32
C PRO A 135 -15.48 1.20 -1.90
N ASN A 136 -16.23 0.11 -2.08
CA ASN A 136 -17.60 -0.05 -1.56
C ASN A 136 -17.67 -1.13 -0.47
N ALA A 137 -16.55 -1.77 -0.14
CA ALA A 137 -16.41 -2.67 0.98
C ALA A 137 -15.13 -2.42 1.78
N VAL A 138 -15.14 -2.84 3.04
CA VAL A 138 -13.99 -2.77 3.96
C VAL A 138 -13.72 -4.13 4.59
N ALA A 139 -12.44 -4.47 4.73
CA ALA A 139 -12.01 -5.63 5.50
C ALA A 139 -11.90 -5.27 6.99
N THR A 140 -12.51 -6.08 7.85
CA THR A 140 -12.44 -5.96 9.31
C THR A 140 -11.96 -7.27 9.91
N PHE A 141 -11.32 -7.22 11.07
CA PHE A 141 -10.74 -8.39 11.73
C PHE A 141 -11.34 -8.58 13.12
N SER A 142 -11.71 -9.81 13.44
CA SER A 142 -12.05 -10.27 14.79
C SER A 142 -11.11 -11.41 15.14
N GLY A 143 -10.01 -11.10 15.83
CA GLY A 143 -8.88 -12.03 15.96
C GLY A 143 -8.31 -12.36 14.57
N THR A 144 -8.23 -13.64 14.24
CA THR A 144 -7.74 -14.11 12.92
C THR A 144 -8.86 -14.32 11.91
N THR A 145 -10.09 -13.87 12.19
CA THR A 145 -11.22 -13.96 11.27
C THR A 145 -11.39 -12.65 10.53
N ILE A 146 -11.29 -12.69 9.20
CA ILE A 146 -11.61 -11.56 8.33
C ILE A 146 -13.11 -11.50 8.06
N SER A 147 -13.65 -10.29 7.96
CA SER A 147 -15.02 -10.03 7.52
C SER A 147 -15.01 -8.88 6.52
N ILE A 148 -15.57 -9.11 5.33
CA ILE A 148 -15.74 -8.09 4.31
C ILE A 148 -17.14 -7.48 4.47
N ARG A 149 -17.21 -6.17 4.69
CA ARG A 149 -18.45 -5.46 4.97
C ARG A 149 -18.69 -4.40 3.90
N LEU A 150 -19.87 -4.43 3.28
CA LEU A 150 -20.29 -3.35 2.39
C LEU A 150 -20.46 -2.06 3.19
N ILE A 151 -19.90 -0.98 2.66
CA ILE A 151 -20.09 0.39 3.15
C ILE A 151 -20.94 1.22 2.17
N LYS A 152 -21.18 0.70 0.96
CA LYS A 152 -22.10 1.25 -0.03
C LYS A 152 -22.90 0.10 -0.66
N PRO A 153 -24.19 0.31 -1.00
CA PRO A 153 -25.00 -0.72 -1.65
C PRO A 153 -24.46 -1.04 -3.05
N VAL A 154 -24.65 -2.28 -3.48
CA VAL A 154 -24.32 -2.77 -4.83
C VAL A 154 -25.60 -3.23 -5.50
N SER A 155 -26.01 -2.58 -6.59
CA SER A 155 -27.25 -2.90 -7.31
C SER A 155 -27.03 -2.90 -8.84
N PRO A 156 -27.40 -3.98 -9.56
CA PRO A 156 -27.71 -5.31 -9.01
C PRO A 156 -26.48 -5.92 -8.32
N PHE A 157 -26.71 -6.74 -7.28
CA PHE A 157 -25.63 -7.34 -6.52
C PHE A 157 -24.84 -8.35 -7.37
N ASP A 158 -23.52 -8.16 -7.41
CA ASP A 158 -22.56 -9.06 -8.05
C ASP A 158 -21.23 -8.96 -7.30
N TRP A 159 -20.63 -10.09 -6.94
CA TRP A 159 -19.32 -10.17 -6.31
C TRP A 159 -18.21 -9.51 -7.13
N SER A 160 -18.34 -9.45 -8.46
CA SER A 160 -17.39 -8.75 -9.35
C SER A 160 -17.40 -7.22 -9.16
N LYS A 161 -18.45 -6.68 -8.54
CA LYS A 161 -18.63 -5.24 -8.28
C LYS A 161 -18.31 -4.86 -6.83
N VAL A 162 -17.79 -5.79 -6.04
CA VAL A 162 -17.37 -5.54 -4.66
C VAL A 162 -15.86 -5.29 -4.65
N PHE A 163 -15.48 -4.10 -4.22
CA PHE A 163 -14.10 -3.63 -4.22
C PHE A 163 -13.67 -3.22 -2.81
N VAL A 164 -12.46 -3.64 -2.44
CA VAL A 164 -11.78 -3.22 -1.21
C VAL A 164 -10.60 -2.31 -1.56
N SER A 165 -10.02 -1.61 -0.58
CA SER A 165 -8.72 -0.97 -0.79
C SER A 165 -7.60 -1.92 -0.40
N TYR A 166 -6.52 -1.93 -1.19
CA TYR A 166 -5.28 -2.68 -0.90
C TYR A 166 -4.23 -1.79 -0.23
N ILE A 167 -4.41 -0.46 -0.36
CA ILE A 167 -3.44 0.57 -0.01
C ILE A 167 -4.13 1.71 0.74
N ASP A 168 -3.33 2.65 1.24
CA ASP A 168 -3.87 3.90 1.79
C ASP A 168 -4.43 4.80 0.68
N VAL A 169 -5.74 5.06 0.73
CA VAL A 169 -6.44 5.89 -0.26
C VAL A 169 -6.23 7.39 -0.05
N LEU A 170 -5.64 7.79 1.09
CA LEU A 170 -5.34 9.19 1.40
C LEU A 170 -4.06 9.71 0.73
N GLN A 171 -3.26 8.83 0.13
CA GLN A 171 -2.08 9.22 -0.64
C GLN A 171 -2.47 9.81 -2.00
N PRO A 172 -1.65 10.69 -2.62
CA PRO A 172 -1.85 11.15 -3.99
C PRO A 172 -1.96 10.03 -5.02
N THR A 173 -2.67 10.26 -6.12
CA THR A 173 -2.91 9.26 -7.18
C THR A 173 -1.63 8.68 -7.76
N SER A 174 -0.60 9.50 -7.99
CA SER A 174 0.71 9.05 -8.47
C SER A 174 1.36 8.03 -7.53
N LYS A 175 1.32 8.28 -6.21
CA LYS A 175 1.82 7.36 -5.19
C LYS A 175 1.00 6.08 -5.13
N ARG A 176 -0.33 6.18 -5.16
CA ARG A 176 -1.22 5.02 -5.16
C ARG A 176 -0.98 4.11 -6.36
N ILE A 177 -0.88 4.66 -7.57
CA ILE A 177 -0.57 3.90 -8.79
C ILE A 177 0.82 3.25 -8.68
N SER A 178 1.82 4.00 -8.21
CA SER A 178 3.18 3.46 -8.00
C SER A 178 3.20 2.28 -7.02
N GLU A 179 2.48 2.41 -5.90
CA GLU A 179 2.37 1.38 -4.87
C GLU A 179 1.66 0.13 -5.40
N LEU A 180 0.54 0.30 -6.12
CA LEU A 180 -0.19 -0.81 -6.73
C LEU A 180 0.64 -1.52 -7.80
N LYS A 181 1.36 -0.76 -8.65
CA LYS A 181 2.22 -1.35 -9.68
C LYS A 181 3.37 -2.15 -9.07
N LYS A 182 3.99 -1.63 -8.01
CA LYS A 182 5.10 -2.29 -7.30
C LYS A 182 4.65 -3.47 -6.43
N GLY A 183 3.47 -3.36 -5.82
CA GLY A 183 2.93 -4.35 -4.89
C GLY A 183 2.17 -5.48 -5.58
N TYR A 184 1.44 -5.17 -6.65
CA TYR A 184 0.39 -6.01 -7.23
C TYR A 184 0.44 -6.08 -8.76
N PHE A 185 1.43 -5.47 -9.42
CA PHE A 185 1.65 -5.54 -10.87
C PHE A 185 0.50 -5.03 -11.75
N PHE A 186 -0.33 -4.11 -11.25
CA PHE A 186 -1.38 -3.47 -12.05
C PHE A 186 -1.47 -1.97 -11.80
N GLU A 187 -2.11 -1.25 -12.73
CA GLU A 187 -2.43 0.17 -12.61
C GLU A 187 -3.94 0.33 -12.40
N CYS A 188 -4.34 1.05 -11.35
CA CYS A 188 -5.75 1.22 -11.01
C CYS A 188 -6.46 2.19 -11.96
N GLN A 189 -7.57 1.75 -12.53
CA GLN A 189 -8.41 2.51 -13.47
C GLN A 189 -9.77 2.92 -12.86
N CYS A 190 -9.86 3.01 -11.52
CA CYS A 190 -11.10 3.46 -10.88
C CYS A 190 -11.40 4.94 -11.18
N VAL A 191 -12.64 5.37 -10.95
CA VAL A 191 -13.12 6.74 -11.27
C VAL A 191 -12.20 7.83 -10.72
N PHE A 192 -11.70 7.66 -9.50
CA PHE A 192 -10.83 8.63 -8.83
C PHE A 192 -9.41 8.68 -9.42
N CYS A 193 -8.90 7.56 -9.95
CA CYS A 193 -7.61 7.55 -10.65
C CYS A 193 -7.70 8.09 -12.08
N LEU A 194 -8.91 8.15 -12.66
CA LEU A 194 -9.16 8.70 -13.99
C LEU A 194 -9.61 10.17 -13.95
N ASP A 195 -10.11 10.63 -12.82
CA ASP A 195 -10.54 12.01 -12.62
C ASP A 195 -9.35 12.92 -12.33
N ARG A 196 -9.02 13.79 -13.30
CA ARG A 196 -7.92 14.75 -13.19
C ARG A 196 -8.24 15.90 -12.23
N GLU A 197 -9.48 16.38 -12.19
CA GLU A 197 -9.87 17.47 -11.30
C GLU A 197 -9.73 17.01 -9.84
N GLN A 198 -10.20 15.80 -9.55
CA GLN A 198 -10.10 15.25 -8.21
C GLN A 198 -8.65 14.97 -7.78
N GLN A 199 -7.76 14.65 -8.73
CA GLN A 199 -6.32 14.55 -8.50
C GLN A 199 -5.69 15.88 -8.12
N GLU A 200 -6.01 16.93 -8.87
CA GLU A 200 -5.50 18.28 -8.63
C GLU A 200 -6.02 18.81 -7.28
N HIS A 201 -7.29 18.56 -6.95
CA HIS A 201 -7.88 18.92 -5.66
C HIS A 201 -7.20 18.24 -4.47
N MET A 202 -6.82 16.96 -4.59
CA MET A 202 -6.14 16.22 -3.52
C MET A 202 -4.77 16.81 -3.17
N LEU A 203 -4.12 17.44 -4.15
CA LEU A 203 -2.83 18.13 -3.98
C LEU A 203 -2.99 19.61 -3.66
N SER A 204 -4.23 20.11 -3.59
CA SER A 204 -4.51 21.52 -3.34
C SER A 204 -4.61 21.83 -1.84
N MET A 205 -4.39 23.08 -1.49
CA MET A 205 -4.70 23.63 -0.18
C MET A 205 -5.99 24.44 -0.22
N SER A 206 -6.70 24.48 0.91
CA SER A 206 -7.81 25.40 1.08
C SER A 206 -7.30 26.84 1.23
N CYS A 207 -8.01 27.79 0.63
CA CYS A 207 -7.76 29.21 0.83
C CYS A 207 -7.93 29.60 2.32
N PRO A 208 -6.98 30.33 2.94
CA PRO A 208 -7.15 30.84 4.31
C PRO A 208 -8.34 31.80 4.47
N ASN A 209 -8.77 32.43 3.38
CA ASN A 209 -9.99 33.22 3.38
C ASN A 209 -11.22 32.30 3.41
N GLN A 210 -11.91 32.24 4.55
CA GLN A 210 -13.09 31.39 4.75
C GLN A 210 -14.26 31.68 3.79
N LYS A 211 -14.27 32.85 3.12
CA LYS A 211 -15.27 33.19 2.10
C LYS A 211 -14.89 32.72 0.69
N CYS A 212 -13.73 32.09 0.54
CA CYS A 212 -13.20 31.63 -0.73
C CYS A 212 -13.11 30.09 -0.72
N SER A 213 -13.77 29.45 -1.68
CA SER A 213 -13.75 28.00 -1.86
C SER A 213 -12.80 27.53 -2.96
N GLU A 214 -12.04 28.47 -3.55
CA GLU A 214 -11.09 28.15 -4.62
C GLU A 214 -9.88 27.38 -4.07
N PRO A 215 -9.46 26.29 -4.73
CA PRO A 215 -8.27 25.54 -4.37
C PRO A 215 -6.98 26.29 -4.72
N ILE A 216 -5.95 26.11 -3.89
CA ILE A 216 -4.59 26.56 -4.17
C ILE A 216 -3.77 25.38 -4.63
N TYR A 217 -3.25 25.40 -5.86
CA TYR A 217 -2.39 24.31 -6.35
C TYR A 217 -0.93 24.60 -6.04
N ILE A 218 -0.22 23.60 -5.51
CA ILE A 218 1.23 23.65 -5.30
C ILE A 218 1.87 22.75 -6.35
N SER A 219 2.76 23.29 -7.17
CA SER A 219 3.50 22.49 -8.15
C SER A 219 4.66 21.75 -7.47
N GLU A 220 4.85 20.46 -7.80
CA GLU A 220 5.98 19.65 -7.27
C GLU A 220 7.34 20.07 -7.85
N GLU A 221 7.37 20.81 -8.98
CA GLU A 221 8.61 21.14 -9.68
C GLU A 221 9.31 22.43 -9.22
N TYR A 222 8.68 23.25 -8.37
CA TYR A 222 9.33 24.42 -7.79
C TYR A 222 8.72 24.68 -6.42
N SER A 223 9.53 24.58 -5.36
CA SER A 223 9.15 25.05 -4.02
C SER A 223 8.99 26.59 -3.94
N SER A 224 8.84 27.27 -5.08
CA SER A 224 8.71 28.71 -5.25
C SER A 224 7.54 29.13 -6.16
N ASP A 225 6.86 28.19 -6.86
CA ASP A 225 5.77 28.53 -7.77
C ASP A 225 4.45 27.84 -7.37
N VAL A 226 3.65 28.61 -6.63
CA VAL A 226 2.25 28.33 -6.34
C VAL A 226 1.40 28.89 -7.49
N SER A 227 0.65 28.02 -8.17
CA SER A 227 -0.34 28.41 -9.18
C SER A 227 -1.74 28.32 -8.55
N ILE A 228 -2.44 29.44 -8.48
CA ILE A 228 -3.79 29.49 -7.91
C ILE A 228 -4.79 29.18 -9.03
N GLY A 229 -5.93 28.57 -8.73
CA GLY A 229 -7.11 28.79 -9.58
C GLY A 229 -7.29 30.29 -9.78
N ASN A 230 -7.32 30.76 -11.03
CA ASN A 230 -7.10 32.16 -11.46
C ASN A 230 -8.02 33.25 -10.85
N ASN A 231 -8.81 32.96 -9.82
CA ASN A 231 -9.90 33.80 -9.32
C ASN A 231 -9.76 34.25 -7.85
N CYS A 232 -8.77 33.80 -7.06
CA CYS A 232 -8.64 34.23 -5.66
C CYS A 232 -7.67 35.41 -5.46
N GLN A 233 -8.22 36.62 -5.41
CA GLN A 233 -7.48 37.87 -5.25
C GLN A 233 -6.69 37.98 -3.92
N PHE A 234 -7.14 37.31 -2.86
CA PHE A 234 -6.48 37.35 -1.54
C PHE A 234 -5.15 36.58 -1.51
N ILE A 235 -5.09 35.41 -2.17
CA ILE A 235 -3.86 34.61 -2.22
C ILE A 235 -2.86 35.22 -3.20
N ILE A 236 -3.33 35.81 -4.31
CA ILE A 236 -2.47 36.56 -5.25
C ILE A 236 -1.64 37.60 -4.47
N ILE A 237 -2.29 38.37 -3.60
CA ILE A 237 -1.63 39.39 -2.76
C ILE A 237 -0.59 38.76 -1.80
N ILE A 238 -0.89 37.60 -1.20
CA ILE A 238 0.05 36.92 -0.28
C ILE A 238 1.27 36.38 -1.05
N LEU A 239 1.07 35.72 -2.19
CA LEU A 239 2.15 35.18 -3.00
C LEU A 239 3.02 36.28 -3.60
N GLU A 240 2.42 37.39 -4.05
CA GLU A 240 3.17 38.56 -4.53
C GLU A 240 4.05 39.14 -3.42
N ARG A 241 3.52 39.27 -2.19
CA ARG A 241 4.28 39.73 -1.03
C ARG A 241 5.43 38.79 -0.65
N GLU A 242 5.24 37.47 -0.69
CA GLU A 242 6.32 36.53 -0.41
C GLU A 242 7.39 36.54 -1.51
N ARG A 243 7.00 36.63 -2.79
CA ARG A 243 7.94 36.80 -3.92
C ARG A 243 8.72 38.10 -3.85
N GLU A 244 8.14 39.19 -3.33
CA GLU A 244 8.87 40.43 -3.07
C GLU A 244 9.87 40.27 -1.92
N ARG A 245 9.49 39.63 -0.82
CA ARG A 245 10.37 39.33 0.32
C ARG A 245 11.54 38.41 -0.05
N GLU A 246 11.34 37.45 -0.95
CA GLU A 246 12.43 36.63 -1.48
C GLU A 246 13.39 37.46 -2.33
N ARG A 247 12.88 38.30 -3.23
CA ARG A 247 13.71 39.22 -4.04
C ARG A 247 14.48 40.24 -3.20
N GLU A 248 13.94 40.67 -2.06
CA GLU A 248 14.66 41.51 -1.11
C GLU A 248 15.78 40.74 -0.38
N ARG A 249 15.49 39.52 0.09
CA ARG A 249 16.51 38.66 0.74
C ARG A 249 17.67 38.30 -0.19
N GLU A 250 17.40 38.08 -1.48
CA GLU A 250 18.44 37.82 -2.49
C GLU A 250 19.31 39.06 -2.78
N ARG A 251 18.73 40.26 -2.70
CA ARG A 251 19.46 41.53 -2.87
C ARG A 251 20.35 41.85 -1.68
N ASP A 252 19.90 41.56 -0.46
CA ASP A 252 20.63 41.90 0.76
C ASP A 252 21.76 40.92 1.09
N SER A 253 21.72 39.66 0.64
CA SER A 253 22.85 38.74 0.79
C SER A 253 22.90 37.60 -0.26
N PRO A 254 23.52 37.86 -1.44
CA PRO A 254 23.55 36.91 -2.54
C PRO A 254 24.34 35.62 -2.26
N LEU A 255 25.29 35.64 -1.31
CA LEU A 255 26.14 34.49 -0.96
C LEU A 255 25.49 33.53 0.03
N THR A 256 24.64 33.98 0.96
CA THR A 256 23.87 33.08 1.85
C THR A 256 22.66 32.48 1.16
N ALA A 257 22.02 33.20 0.23
CA ALA A 257 20.88 32.68 -0.55
C ALA A 257 21.27 31.45 -1.41
N LYS A 258 22.46 31.47 -2.03
CA LYS A 258 23.00 30.35 -2.83
C LYS A 258 23.40 29.11 -2.02
N VAL A 259 23.73 29.28 -0.74
CA VAL A 259 24.09 28.17 0.16
C VAL A 259 22.83 27.59 0.79
N LEU A 260 21.86 28.41 1.19
CA LEU A 260 20.58 27.94 1.71
C LEU A 260 19.76 27.18 0.65
N SER A 261 19.78 27.60 -0.62
CA SER A 261 19.07 26.88 -1.70
C SER A 261 19.65 25.49 -2.02
N ARG A 262 20.89 25.18 -1.60
CA ARG A 262 21.51 23.85 -1.75
C ARG A 262 21.42 22.97 -0.51
N PHE A 263 21.11 23.53 0.66
CA PHE A 263 21.08 22.77 1.93
C PHE A 263 19.70 22.75 2.61
N TYR A 264 18.69 23.45 2.10
CA TYR A 264 17.33 23.35 2.61
C TYR A 264 16.60 22.17 1.95
N ASN A 265 16.59 21.04 2.64
CA ASN A 265 15.69 19.92 2.37
C ASN A 265 14.49 20.07 3.32
N PRO A 266 13.31 20.53 2.86
CA PRO A 266 12.14 20.70 3.72
C PRO A 266 11.41 19.36 3.87
N SER A 267 12.10 18.36 4.41
CA SER A 267 11.41 17.33 5.16
C SER A 267 11.23 17.87 6.58
N VAL A 268 10.03 18.36 6.85
CA VAL A 268 9.51 18.62 8.20
C VAL A 268 10.26 19.72 8.98
N SER A 269 9.90 21.00 8.76
CA SER A 269 9.81 22.02 9.82
C SER A 269 9.27 23.34 9.27
N SER A 270 8.41 23.99 10.06
CA SER A 270 8.04 25.41 9.98
C SER A 270 7.19 25.91 8.81
N VAL A 271 6.02 25.31 8.57
CA VAL A 271 4.82 26.09 8.17
C VAL A 271 3.79 26.02 9.30
N LEU A 272 4.26 26.30 10.52
CA LEU A 272 3.43 26.92 11.55
C LEU A 272 3.52 28.42 11.25
N ILE A 273 2.69 28.86 10.30
CA ILE A 273 2.41 30.28 10.14
C ILE A 273 1.77 30.71 11.45
N ASN A 274 2.51 31.49 12.24
CA ASN A 274 1.99 32.21 13.40
C ASN A 274 0.83 33.11 12.92
N LEU A 275 -0.37 32.56 12.91
CA LEU A 275 -1.61 33.31 12.96
C LEU A 275 -1.84 33.69 14.42
N THR A 276 -1.03 34.62 14.91
CA THR A 276 -1.41 35.41 16.08
C THR A 276 -2.64 36.22 15.69
N LEU A 277 -3.76 35.81 16.26
CA LEU A 277 -4.98 36.60 16.38
C LEU A 277 -4.64 38.04 16.80
N GLN A 278 -5.08 39.01 16.00
CA GLN A 278 -5.45 40.34 16.48
C GLN A 278 -6.95 40.51 16.27
#